data_AF-A0A6L8HXW4-F1
#
_entry.id   AF-A0A6L8HXW4-F1
#
_cell.length_a   1.000
_cell.length_b   1.000
_cell.length_c   1.000
_cell.angle_alpha   90.00
_cell.angle_beta   90.00
_cell.angle_gamma   90.00
#
_symmetry.space_group_name_H-M   'P 1'
#
loop_
_entity.id
_entity.type
_entity.pdbx_description
1 polymer ?
#
loop_
_entity_poly.entity_id
_entity_poly.type
_entity_poly.pdbx_seq_one_letter_code
_entity_poly.pdbx_strand_id
1 'polypeptide(L)'
;MEITPEPPASPSRGSSAVRNVAVALLAIAGLLLMFGLGYGVSDLTSEEEVRIVERPASDGEPAAAQPTDQEQAREESGERSELAVGASILEETFEILLDEFVDKEILDERAFRDAAIRGAIDSLNDPYTEYLSPGDIALGVGTIETTYEGIGATVTDRNGVVQIVSPFRGSPAEEAGIRPGDIILAVDGESTDGWTSTQAVQRIRGPRGTEVTLTVQHTDLATGGSPPEIEDITIVRGQILIQSVFTEPRLELVPGETGADLVDRDGNLVDDILYINIAQFHGETPSELRSALRDAESGRYIGLILDVRGNPGGLLRQTVQATNEFLPEGAVILSEIDADGDVVTFGAQEGGVATSIPIVLVQDEASASGSEVLAAALVDNGRAVVVGVRSFGKGTVNQLHPLSRCGDPAGCGALYVTVGRWLRPNGQVIEGLGIAPDYEIPLTGDDYIDYGDLQVFAAIDILRGIEPPPPPERVSEEDEERPDIPNVAEREDPDSEEAETEE
;
A
#
# COMPACT_ATOMS: atom_id res chain seq x y z
N MET A 1 -24.04 47.72 37.25
CA MET A 1 -23.49 46.35 37.19
C MET A 1 -24.23 45.67 36.07
N GLU A 2 -23.73 45.83 34.86
CA GLU A 2 -24.21 45.11 33.68
C GLU A 2 -23.32 43.87 33.49
N ILE A 3 -23.96 42.73 33.28
CA ILE A 3 -23.32 41.44 33.02
C ILE A 3 -23.43 41.23 31.51
N THR A 4 -22.29 41.21 30.83
CA THR A 4 -22.18 40.81 29.42
C THR A 4 -22.11 39.28 29.30
N PRO A 5 -22.80 38.63 28.34
CA PRO A 5 -22.63 37.21 28.08
C PRO A 5 -21.36 36.95 27.24
N GLU A 6 -20.66 35.85 27.54
CA GLU A 6 -19.52 35.34 26.75
C GLU A 6 -19.97 34.84 25.36
N PRO A 7 -19.10 34.92 24.33
CA PRO A 7 -19.38 34.34 23.03
C PRO A 7 -19.18 32.81 23.03
N PRO A 8 -19.87 32.05 22.17
CA PRO A 8 -19.69 30.60 22.08
C PRO A 8 -18.30 30.24 21.54
N ALA A 9 -17.74 29.14 22.06
CA ALA A 9 -16.44 28.61 21.66
C ALA A 9 -16.43 28.25 20.16
N SER A 10 -15.38 28.69 19.45
CA SER A 10 -15.17 28.30 18.05
C SER A 10 -14.82 26.81 17.96
N PRO A 11 -15.33 26.07 16.95
CA PRO A 11 -14.94 24.68 16.74
C PRO A 11 -13.43 24.58 16.51
N SER A 12 -12.81 23.57 17.13
CA SER A 12 -11.36 23.39 17.12
C SER A 12 -10.88 23.17 15.68
N ARG A 13 -9.79 23.86 15.30
CA ARG A 13 -9.10 23.68 14.01
C ARG A 13 -8.50 22.28 13.80
N GLY A 14 -8.68 21.37 14.76
CA GLY A 14 -8.12 20.01 14.74
C GLY A 14 -8.86 19.06 13.79
N SER A 15 -10.20 19.14 13.70
CA SER A 15 -10.98 18.14 12.95
C SER A 15 -10.77 18.21 11.44
N SER A 16 -10.59 19.41 10.88
CA SER A 16 -10.32 19.56 9.45
C SER A 16 -8.91 19.11 9.04
N ALA A 17 -7.93 19.24 9.95
CA ALA A 17 -6.55 18.84 9.68
C ALA A 17 -6.42 17.31 9.70
N VAL A 18 -7.04 16.65 10.69
CA VAL A 18 -7.09 15.19 10.80
C VAL A 18 -7.83 14.59 9.60
N ARG A 19 -8.98 15.17 9.21
CA ARG A 19 -9.74 14.72 8.04
C ARG A 19 -8.95 14.83 6.73
N ASN A 20 -8.20 15.90 6.55
CA ASN A 20 -7.37 16.09 5.34
C ASN A 20 -6.17 15.12 5.30
N VAL A 21 -5.61 14.75 6.46
CA VAL A 21 -4.55 13.73 6.55
C VAL A 21 -5.10 12.33 6.27
N ALA A 22 -6.28 12.00 6.81
CA ALA A 22 -6.95 10.72 6.54
C ALA A 22 -7.28 10.54 5.05
N VAL A 23 -7.79 11.60 4.38
CA VAL A 23 -8.05 11.57 2.93
C VAL A 23 -6.77 11.39 2.11
N ALA A 24 -5.66 11.99 2.53
CA ALA A 24 -4.36 11.82 1.85
C ALA A 24 -3.80 10.40 2.03
N LEU A 25 -3.94 9.79 3.22
CA LEU A 25 -3.52 8.42 3.48
C LEU A 25 -4.37 7.40 2.70
N LEU A 26 -5.68 7.61 2.59
CA LEU A 26 -6.56 6.78 1.76
C LEU A 26 -6.22 6.88 0.26
N ALA A 27 -5.80 8.05 -0.23
CA ALA A 27 -5.33 8.21 -1.61
C ALA A 27 -4.00 7.48 -1.87
N ILE A 28 -3.08 7.47 -0.90
CA ILE A 28 -1.81 6.70 -0.97
C ILE A 28 -2.09 5.20 -0.92
N ALA A 29 -3.02 4.75 -0.07
CA ALA A 29 -3.47 3.36 -0.02
C ALA A 29 -4.09 2.93 -1.36
N GLY A 30 -4.93 3.78 -1.97
CA GLY A 30 -5.46 3.56 -3.32
C GLY A 30 -4.37 3.40 -4.38
N LEU A 31 -3.31 4.22 -4.31
CA LEU A 31 -2.14 4.08 -5.19
C LEU A 31 -1.41 2.73 -4.94
N LEU A 32 -1.14 2.38 -3.69
CA LEU A 32 -0.47 1.12 -3.32
C LEU A 32 -1.27 -0.12 -3.73
N LEU A 33 -2.61 -0.06 -3.68
CA LEU A 33 -3.53 -1.12 -4.10
C LEU A 33 -3.50 -1.34 -5.63
N MET A 34 -3.41 -0.25 -6.41
CA MET A 34 -3.20 -0.32 -7.87
C MET A 34 -1.88 -1.00 -8.21
N PHE A 35 -0.82 -0.66 -7.47
CA PHE A 35 0.50 -1.21 -7.76
C PHE A 35 0.69 -2.67 -7.34
N GLY A 36 0.03 -3.23 -6.32
CA GLY A 36 0.33 -4.58 -5.75
C GLY A 36 1.06 -5.55 -6.70
N LEU A 37 2.37 -5.73 -6.43
CA LEU A 37 3.47 -5.91 -7.40
C LEU A 37 3.98 -7.36 -7.52
N GLY A 38 4.45 -7.72 -8.71
CA GLY A 38 5.02 -9.02 -9.00
C GLY A 38 6.34 -8.92 -9.75
N TYR A 39 7.33 -9.66 -9.24
CA TYR A 39 8.18 -10.51 -10.05
C TYR A 39 8.59 -11.73 -9.24
N GLY A 40 8.60 -12.88 -9.90
CA GLY A 40 8.93 -14.18 -9.31
C GLY A 40 9.22 -15.20 -10.39
N VAL A 41 10.09 -14.90 -11.37
CA VAL A 41 10.70 -15.94 -12.23
C VAL A 41 12.14 -15.54 -12.58
N SER A 42 13.08 -15.96 -11.74
CA SER A 42 14.42 -16.43 -12.16
C SER A 42 15.24 -17.01 -11.00
N ASP A 43 14.62 -17.69 -10.02
CA ASP A 43 15.37 -18.42 -8.99
C ASP A 43 14.70 -19.75 -8.58
N LEU A 44 14.23 -20.49 -9.58
CA LEU A 44 13.76 -21.88 -9.43
C LEU A 44 14.87 -22.91 -9.69
N THR A 45 16.15 -22.54 -9.54
CA THR A 45 17.27 -23.50 -9.64
C THR A 45 18.20 -23.54 -8.43
N SER A 46 17.87 -22.90 -7.31
CA SER A 46 18.54 -23.19 -6.04
C SER A 46 17.64 -24.05 -5.15
N GLU A 47 18.15 -25.23 -4.82
CA GLU A 47 17.48 -26.33 -4.10
C GLU A 47 16.91 -25.92 -2.73
N GLU A 48 15.60 -25.71 -2.64
CA GLU A 48 14.78 -26.11 -1.49
C GLU A 48 13.33 -26.35 -1.99
N GLU A 49 12.85 -27.60 -1.87
CA GLU A 49 11.65 -28.13 -2.52
C GLU A 49 10.35 -27.47 -2.03
N VAL A 50 9.71 -26.63 -2.86
CA VAL A 50 8.24 -26.50 -2.86
C VAL A 50 7.70 -27.55 -3.82
N ARG A 51 7.05 -28.60 -3.30
CA ARG A 51 6.49 -29.65 -4.13
C ARG A 51 5.20 -29.20 -4.81
N ILE A 52 5.30 -28.97 -6.11
CA ILE A 52 4.15 -28.90 -7.02
C ILE A 52 3.51 -30.30 -7.04
N VAL A 53 2.20 -30.40 -6.79
CA VAL A 53 1.46 -31.66 -6.97
C VAL A 53 1.27 -31.90 -8.48
N GLU A 54 2.26 -32.48 -9.15
CA GLU A 54 2.21 -32.77 -10.59
C GLU A 54 1.71 -34.18 -10.93
N ARG A 55 1.04 -34.30 -12.09
CA ARG A 55 0.82 -35.52 -12.89
C ARG A 55 1.61 -35.41 -14.21
N PRO A 56 1.88 -36.52 -14.92
CA PRO A 56 3.18 -36.78 -15.55
C PRO A 56 3.54 -35.80 -16.68
N ALA A 57 4.82 -35.48 -16.71
CA ALA A 57 5.51 -34.62 -17.66
C ALA A 57 5.19 -34.92 -19.14
N SER A 58 4.85 -33.87 -19.89
CA SER A 58 5.19 -33.81 -21.31
C SER A 58 6.60 -33.21 -21.42
N ASP A 59 7.55 -34.03 -21.86
CA ASP A 59 8.91 -33.58 -22.15
C ASP A 59 8.90 -32.46 -23.21
N GLY A 60 9.46 -31.29 -22.89
CA GLY A 60 9.72 -30.23 -23.85
C GLY A 60 10.08 -28.90 -23.18
N GLU A 61 11.36 -28.52 -23.23
CA GLU A 61 11.81 -27.13 -23.09
C GLU A 61 10.94 -26.21 -23.97
N PRO A 62 10.52 -25.01 -23.52
CA PRO A 62 9.88 -24.05 -24.40
C PRO A 62 10.94 -23.56 -25.39
N ALA A 63 10.96 -24.18 -26.57
CA ALA A 63 11.64 -23.63 -27.73
C ALA A 63 11.11 -22.21 -27.96
N ALA A 64 12.00 -21.27 -28.29
CA ALA A 64 11.63 -19.95 -28.77
C ALA A 64 10.43 -20.08 -29.72
N ALA A 65 9.30 -19.46 -29.35
CA ALA A 65 8.05 -19.59 -30.08
C ALA A 65 8.31 -19.34 -31.56
N GLN A 66 8.12 -20.38 -32.39
CA GLN A 66 8.14 -20.18 -33.82
C GLN A 66 6.93 -19.30 -34.18
N PRO A 67 7.08 -18.35 -35.12
CA PRO A 67 5.98 -17.49 -35.53
C PRO A 67 4.80 -18.37 -35.92
N THR A 68 3.63 -18.03 -35.39
CA THR A 68 2.40 -18.79 -35.63
C THR A 68 2.10 -18.84 -37.14
N ASP A 69 1.33 -19.84 -37.60
CA ASP A 69 0.90 -19.93 -39.01
C ASP A 69 0.20 -18.63 -39.49
N GLN A 70 -0.39 -17.84 -38.56
CA GLN A 70 -0.97 -16.52 -38.85
C GLN A 70 0.08 -15.42 -39.07
N GLU A 71 1.22 -15.50 -38.40
CA GLU A 71 2.31 -14.53 -38.50
C GLU A 71 3.10 -14.72 -39.80
N GLN A 72 3.29 -15.98 -40.22
CA GLN A 72 3.83 -16.31 -41.56
C GLN A 72 2.86 -15.93 -42.69
N ALA A 73 1.54 -16.13 -42.51
CA ALA A 73 0.54 -15.73 -43.50
C ALA A 73 0.41 -14.19 -43.64
N ARG A 74 0.65 -13.43 -42.56
CA ARG A 74 0.65 -11.96 -42.58
C ARG A 74 1.84 -11.40 -43.37
N GLU A 75 3.04 -11.96 -43.22
CA GLU A 75 4.22 -11.56 -44.00
C GLU A 75 4.05 -11.80 -45.51
N GLU A 76 3.37 -12.87 -45.93
CA GLU A 76 3.14 -13.19 -47.36
C GLU A 76 2.06 -12.31 -48.03
N SER A 77 1.14 -11.73 -47.24
CA SER A 77 -0.01 -10.95 -47.75
C SER A 77 0.30 -9.47 -48.05
N GLY A 78 1.39 -8.92 -47.48
CA GLY A 78 1.70 -7.49 -47.54
C GLY A 78 0.74 -6.59 -46.75
N GLU A 79 -0.22 -7.16 -45.99
CA GLU A 79 -1.09 -6.40 -45.09
C GLU A 79 -0.30 -5.98 -43.84
N ARG A 80 -0.24 -4.67 -43.58
CA ARG A 80 0.30 -4.17 -42.30
C ARG A 80 -0.62 -4.63 -41.18
N SER A 81 -0.02 -5.09 -40.08
CA SER A 81 -0.73 -5.31 -38.82
C SER A 81 -1.51 -4.04 -38.43
N GLU A 82 -2.74 -4.18 -37.93
CA GLU A 82 -3.52 -3.07 -37.35
C GLU A 82 -2.73 -2.30 -36.29
N LEU A 83 -1.83 -2.96 -35.55
CA LEU A 83 -0.90 -2.31 -34.63
C LEU A 83 0.06 -1.36 -35.36
N ALA A 84 0.59 -1.77 -36.51
CA ALA A 84 1.47 -0.93 -37.32
C ALA A 84 0.71 0.23 -37.98
N VAL A 85 -0.57 0.01 -38.35
CA VAL A 85 -1.45 1.08 -38.82
C VAL A 85 -1.69 2.11 -37.71
N GLY A 86 -2.05 1.65 -36.51
CA GLY A 86 -2.26 2.52 -35.35
C GLY A 86 -1.01 3.32 -34.97
N ALA A 87 0.16 2.69 -34.99
CA ALA A 87 1.43 3.39 -34.76
C ALA A 87 1.68 4.51 -35.78
N SER A 88 1.44 4.26 -37.08
CA SER A 88 1.55 5.29 -38.11
C SER A 88 0.54 6.44 -37.93
N ILE A 89 -0.68 6.14 -37.49
CA ILE A 89 -1.70 7.18 -37.21
C ILE A 89 -1.27 8.06 -36.03
N LEU A 90 -0.73 7.48 -34.97
CA LEU A 90 -0.23 8.23 -33.81
C LEU A 90 0.93 9.15 -34.21
N GLU A 91 1.85 8.66 -35.05
CA GLU A 91 2.96 9.45 -35.59
C GLU A 91 2.46 10.63 -36.43
N GLU A 92 1.62 10.39 -37.45
CA GLU A 92 1.05 11.44 -38.30
C GLU A 92 0.24 12.47 -37.48
N THR A 93 -0.49 12.01 -36.47
CA THR A 93 -1.24 12.91 -35.57
C THR A 93 -0.31 13.86 -34.84
N PHE A 94 0.80 13.38 -34.30
CA PHE A 94 1.75 14.23 -33.59
C PHE A 94 2.49 15.18 -34.53
N GLU A 95 2.82 14.75 -35.75
CA GLU A 95 3.38 15.62 -36.79
C GLU A 95 2.44 16.79 -37.14
N ILE A 96 1.14 16.52 -37.31
CA ILE A 96 0.14 17.56 -37.55
C ILE A 96 0.06 18.52 -36.36
N LEU A 97 0.13 18.01 -35.11
CA LEU A 97 0.15 18.88 -33.92
C LEU A 97 1.39 19.79 -33.92
N LEU A 98 2.57 19.26 -34.24
CA LEU A 98 3.80 20.06 -34.37
C LEU A 98 3.70 21.12 -35.48
N ASP A 99 2.96 20.86 -36.56
CA ASP A 99 2.82 21.80 -37.68
C ASP A 99 1.69 22.83 -37.48
N GLU A 100 0.57 22.44 -36.89
CA GLU A 100 -0.66 23.24 -36.92
C GLU A 100 -1.18 23.68 -35.54
N PHE A 101 -0.77 23.04 -34.44
CA PHE A 101 -1.25 23.43 -33.12
C PHE A 101 -0.81 24.86 -32.77
N VAL A 102 -1.72 25.65 -32.21
CA VAL A 102 -1.51 27.10 -32.02
C VAL A 102 -0.45 27.42 -30.96
N ASP A 103 -0.36 26.59 -29.92
CA ASP A 103 0.55 26.75 -28.78
C ASP A 103 1.62 25.63 -28.80
N LYS A 104 2.44 25.58 -29.85
CA LYS A 104 3.40 24.47 -30.08
C LYS A 104 4.39 24.27 -28.93
N GLU A 105 4.66 25.31 -28.17
CA GLU A 105 5.58 25.31 -27.03
C GLU A 105 5.13 24.41 -25.87
N ILE A 106 3.84 24.02 -25.81
CA ILE A 106 3.35 23.10 -24.79
C ILE A 106 3.42 21.63 -25.22
N LEU A 107 3.79 21.34 -26.47
CA LEU A 107 3.89 19.98 -26.97
C LEU A 107 5.17 19.30 -26.45
N ASP A 108 5.00 18.13 -25.85
CA ASP A 108 6.10 17.30 -25.36
C ASP A 108 5.95 15.87 -25.93
N GLU A 109 6.97 15.41 -26.66
CA GLU A 109 6.94 14.12 -27.34
C GLU A 109 6.86 12.93 -26.36
N ARG A 110 7.49 13.06 -25.18
CA ARG A 110 7.48 12.01 -24.16
C ARG A 110 6.11 11.94 -23.51
N ALA A 111 5.52 13.08 -23.16
CA ALA A 111 4.18 13.14 -22.60
C ALA A 111 3.14 12.58 -23.59
N PHE A 112 3.26 12.88 -24.89
CA PHE A 112 2.39 12.30 -25.91
C PHE A 112 2.54 10.78 -26.02
N ARG A 113 3.77 10.28 -26.10
CA ARG A 113 4.07 8.84 -26.12
C ARG A 113 3.49 8.14 -24.90
N ASP A 114 3.74 8.66 -23.70
CA ASP A 114 3.30 8.04 -22.45
C ASP A 114 1.76 8.06 -22.35
N ALA A 115 1.12 9.15 -22.80
CA ALA A 115 -0.35 9.22 -22.89
C ALA A 115 -0.94 8.23 -23.92
N ALA A 116 -0.29 8.04 -25.06
CA ALA A 116 -0.73 7.06 -26.07
C ALA A 116 -0.63 5.61 -25.55
N ILE A 117 0.46 5.28 -24.85
CA ILE A 117 0.64 3.96 -24.22
C ILE A 117 -0.43 3.75 -23.14
N ARG A 118 -0.63 4.73 -22.24
CA ARG A 118 -1.66 4.64 -21.19
C ARG A 118 -3.06 4.50 -21.76
N GLY A 119 -3.42 5.29 -22.77
CA GLY A 119 -4.72 5.17 -23.43
C GLY A 119 -4.98 3.80 -24.07
N ALA A 120 -3.93 3.14 -24.59
CA ALA A 120 -4.03 1.77 -25.07
C ALA A 120 -4.27 0.77 -23.94
N ILE A 121 -3.60 0.95 -22.80
CA ILE A 121 -3.76 0.10 -21.61
C ILE A 121 -5.14 0.30 -20.97
N ASP A 122 -5.61 1.54 -20.84
CA ASP A 122 -6.92 1.87 -20.27
C ASP A 122 -8.06 1.17 -21.03
N SER A 123 -7.87 0.90 -22.32
CA SER A 123 -8.86 0.19 -23.15
C SER A 123 -9.12 -1.26 -22.69
N LEU A 124 -8.21 -1.84 -21.91
CA LEU A 124 -8.37 -3.18 -21.31
C LEU A 124 -9.45 -3.20 -20.22
N ASN A 125 -9.82 -2.03 -19.67
CA ASN A 125 -10.66 -1.91 -18.46
C ASN A 125 -10.14 -2.78 -17.30
N ASP A 126 -8.83 -2.93 -17.22
CA ASP A 126 -8.13 -3.59 -16.14
C ASP A 126 -7.38 -2.53 -15.33
N PRO A 127 -7.84 -2.19 -14.11
CA PRO A 127 -7.22 -1.15 -13.30
C PRO A 127 -5.82 -1.53 -12.80
N TYR A 128 -5.40 -2.79 -12.96
CA TYR A 128 -4.11 -3.27 -12.44
C TYR A 128 -3.02 -3.40 -13.50
N THR A 129 -3.37 -3.25 -14.79
CA THR A 129 -2.38 -3.20 -15.86
C THR A 129 -1.94 -1.76 -16.09
N GLU A 130 -0.63 -1.49 -16.05
CA GLU A 130 -0.06 -0.15 -16.20
C GLU A 130 1.31 -0.15 -16.89
N TYR A 131 1.60 0.92 -17.62
CA TYR A 131 2.95 1.20 -18.10
C TYR A 131 3.72 2.03 -17.07
N LEU A 132 4.84 1.47 -16.60
CA LEU A 132 5.79 2.16 -15.75
C LEU A 132 6.88 2.76 -16.62
N SER A 133 6.99 4.09 -16.62
CA SER A 133 8.05 4.79 -17.33
C SER A 133 9.42 4.47 -16.71
N PRO A 134 10.53 4.77 -17.41
CA PRO A 134 11.86 4.64 -16.81
C PRO A 134 12.02 5.45 -15.52
N GLY A 135 11.34 6.59 -15.42
CA GLY A 135 11.31 7.42 -14.21
C GLY A 135 10.59 6.73 -13.04
N ASP A 136 9.47 6.07 -13.32
CA ASP A 136 8.69 5.32 -12.32
C ASP A 136 9.51 4.14 -11.76
N ILE A 137 10.19 3.40 -12.63
CA ILE A 137 11.09 2.31 -12.23
C ILE A 137 12.24 2.84 -11.37
N ALA A 138 12.85 3.97 -11.75
CA ALA A 138 13.92 4.58 -10.97
C ALA A 138 13.46 5.03 -9.58
N LEU A 139 12.17 5.34 -9.43
CA LEU A 139 11.52 5.63 -8.15
C LEU A 139 11.19 4.37 -7.33
N GLY A 140 11.33 3.18 -7.91
CA GLY A 140 10.92 1.92 -7.28
C GLY A 140 9.40 1.69 -7.30
N VAL A 141 8.65 2.50 -8.07
CA VAL A 141 7.27 2.15 -8.44
C VAL A 141 7.37 0.86 -9.24
N GLY A 142 6.58 -0.15 -8.89
CA GLY A 142 6.75 -1.45 -9.54
C GLY A 142 7.47 -2.51 -8.67
N THR A 143 8.16 -2.10 -7.60
CA THR A 143 9.13 -2.98 -6.94
C THR A 143 8.77 -3.28 -5.47
N ILE A 144 8.28 -4.49 -5.17
CA ILE A 144 8.25 -5.06 -3.80
C ILE A 144 9.54 -5.88 -3.62
N GLU A 145 10.70 -5.28 -3.89
CA GLU A 145 11.96 -5.99 -3.70
C GLU A 145 12.09 -6.42 -2.25
N THR A 146 12.60 -7.63 -2.06
CA THR A 146 12.75 -8.29 -0.77
C THR A 146 13.66 -7.55 0.20
N THR A 147 14.41 -6.55 -0.25
CA THR A 147 15.12 -5.58 0.57
C THR A 147 15.45 -4.30 -0.20
N TYR A 148 15.22 -3.14 0.39
CA TYR A 148 15.63 -1.87 -0.20
C TYR A 148 17.13 -1.65 0.04
N GLU A 149 17.90 -1.30 -0.98
CA GLU A 149 19.27 -0.79 -0.79
C GLU A 149 19.28 0.74 -0.78
N GLY A 150 19.93 1.33 0.21
CA GLY A 150 20.01 2.77 0.40
C GLY A 150 20.44 3.12 1.82
N ILE A 151 20.03 4.29 2.30
CA ILE A 151 20.32 4.71 3.68
C ILE A 151 19.19 4.37 4.66
N GLY A 152 17.98 4.11 4.15
CA GLY A 152 16.82 3.74 4.98
C GLY A 152 16.21 4.93 5.71
N ALA A 153 15.73 5.91 4.97
CA ALA A 153 14.96 7.02 5.52
C ALA A 153 13.84 7.42 4.57
N THR A 154 12.74 7.91 5.14
CA THR A 154 11.64 8.51 4.40
C THR A 154 11.94 9.99 4.20
N VAL A 155 11.85 10.47 2.96
CA VAL A 155 12.01 11.89 2.61
C VAL A 155 10.71 12.47 2.10
N THR A 156 10.53 13.76 2.33
CA THR A 156 9.46 14.57 1.74
C THR A 156 10.10 15.85 1.18
N ASP A 157 9.45 16.47 0.19
CA ASP A 157 9.80 17.82 -0.21
C ASP A 157 8.69 18.79 0.18
N ARG A 158 9.08 19.92 0.78
CA ARG A 158 8.17 21.02 1.11
C ARG A 158 8.70 22.30 0.49
N ASN A 159 8.05 22.76 -0.58
CA ASN A 159 8.42 23.97 -1.31
C ASN A 159 9.89 23.94 -1.82
N GLY A 160 10.33 22.80 -2.36
CA GLY A 160 11.70 22.63 -2.87
C GLY A 160 12.77 22.42 -1.80
N VAL A 161 12.37 22.21 -0.55
CA VAL A 161 13.26 21.83 0.55
C VAL A 161 13.07 20.34 0.85
N VAL A 162 14.13 19.56 0.66
CA VAL A 162 14.14 18.13 0.97
C VAL A 162 14.30 17.92 2.47
N GLN A 163 13.37 17.21 3.09
CA GLN A 163 13.30 16.97 4.51
C GLN A 163 13.16 15.48 4.82
N ILE A 164 13.85 15.00 5.86
CA ILE A 164 13.68 13.67 6.44
C ILE A 164 12.39 13.67 7.24
N VAL A 165 11.47 12.78 6.88
CA VAL A 165 10.30 12.48 7.71
C VAL A 165 10.76 11.65 8.91
N SER A 166 11.41 10.52 8.65
CA SER A 166 12.02 9.67 9.68
C SER A 166 13.03 8.69 9.06
N PRO A 167 14.14 8.40 9.75
CA PRO A 167 14.95 7.21 9.44
C PRO A 167 14.20 5.94 9.87
N PHE A 168 14.43 4.83 9.17
CA PHE A 168 13.96 3.53 9.63
C PHE A 168 14.82 3.04 10.80
N ARG A 169 14.22 2.33 11.74
CA ARG A 169 14.94 1.78 12.89
C ARG A 169 15.98 0.74 12.46
N GLY A 170 17.19 0.82 13.00
CA GLY A 170 18.32 -0.04 12.65
C GLY A 170 18.86 0.18 11.23
N SER A 171 18.48 1.27 10.57
CA SER A 171 18.98 1.61 9.24
C SER A 171 20.34 2.31 9.30
N PRO A 172 21.12 2.30 8.20
CA PRO A 172 22.34 3.09 8.09
C PRO A 172 22.13 4.59 8.37
N ALA A 173 20.98 5.16 8.03
CA ALA A 173 20.65 6.56 8.31
C ALA A 173 20.49 6.81 9.81
N GLU A 174 19.74 5.96 10.52
CA GLU A 174 19.59 6.08 11.98
C GLU A 174 20.95 5.92 12.67
N GLU A 175 21.74 4.91 12.28
CA GLU A 175 23.08 4.66 12.83
C GLU A 175 24.05 5.81 12.58
N ALA A 176 23.93 6.48 11.43
CA ALA A 176 24.76 7.63 11.07
C ALA A 176 24.30 8.94 11.74
N GLY A 177 23.21 8.93 12.51
CA GLY A 177 22.75 10.07 13.31
C GLY A 177 21.74 10.98 12.61
N ILE A 178 21.16 10.57 11.48
CA ILE A 178 20.04 11.25 10.84
C ILE A 178 18.82 11.21 11.75
N ARG A 179 18.07 12.32 11.83
CA ARG A 179 16.94 12.50 12.74
C ARG A 179 15.66 12.90 11.99
N PRO A 180 14.47 12.59 12.56
CA PRO A 180 13.21 13.13 12.05
C PRO A 180 13.24 14.66 11.97
N GLY A 181 12.81 15.20 10.84
CA GLY A 181 12.75 16.63 10.57
C GLY A 181 14.00 17.23 9.92
N ASP A 182 15.13 16.51 9.90
CA ASP A 182 16.38 16.98 9.30
C ASP A 182 16.19 17.48 7.86
N ILE A 183 16.80 18.62 7.52
CA ILE A 183 16.78 19.17 6.17
C ILE A 183 18.06 18.74 5.45
N ILE A 184 17.92 18.12 4.29
CA ILE A 184 19.06 17.76 3.44
C ILE A 184 19.38 18.97 2.57
N LEU A 185 20.56 19.59 2.77
CA LEU A 185 21.02 20.78 2.03
C LEU A 185 21.88 20.43 0.80
N ALA A 186 22.59 19.30 0.86
CA ALA A 186 23.38 18.80 -0.25
C ALA A 186 23.52 17.27 -0.21
N VAL A 187 23.67 16.66 -1.39
CA VAL A 187 24.01 15.24 -1.58
C VAL A 187 25.28 15.16 -2.42
N ASP A 188 26.33 14.54 -1.88
CA ASP A 188 27.67 14.45 -2.49
C ASP A 188 28.23 15.82 -2.93
N GLY A 189 27.90 16.86 -2.16
CA GLY A 189 28.31 18.26 -2.41
C GLY A 189 27.45 19.01 -3.43
N GLU A 190 26.46 18.38 -4.05
CA GLU A 190 25.47 19.03 -4.91
C GLU A 190 24.30 19.55 -4.08
N SER A 191 23.98 20.84 -4.20
CA SER A 191 22.87 21.44 -3.46
C SER A 191 21.54 20.81 -3.87
N THR A 192 20.70 20.55 -2.87
CA THR A 192 19.34 20.03 -3.02
C THR A 192 18.29 21.13 -3.19
N ASP A 193 18.69 22.41 -3.28
CA ASP A 193 17.74 23.52 -3.38
C ASP A 193 16.87 23.38 -4.63
N GLY A 194 15.55 23.38 -4.43
CA GLY A 194 14.56 23.18 -5.49
C GLY A 194 14.41 21.72 -5.94
N TRP A 195 15.08 20.76 -5.31
CA TRP A 195 14.86 19.34 -5.61
C TRP A 195 13.49 18.88 -5.13
N THR A 196 12.90 18.00 -5.91
CA THR A 196 11.78 17.15 -5.50
C THR A 196 12.28 15.99 -4.64
N SER A 197 11.40 15.41 -3.83
CA SER A 197 11.67 14.17 -3.08
C SER A 197 12.16 13.05 -4.01
N THR A 198 11.60 12.97 -5.22
CA THR A 198 12.01 12.06 -6.30
C THR A 198 13.49 12.21 -6.66
N GLN A 199 13.93 13.44 -6.95
CA GLN A 199 15.32 13.72 -7.31
C GLN A 199 16.27 13.38 -6.16
N ALA A 200 15.86 13.72 -4.92
CA ALA A 200 16.63 13.35 -3.73
C ALA A 200 16.80 11.84 -3.61
N VAL A 201 15.71 11.06 -3.73
CA VAL A 201 15.77 9.60 -3.67
C VAL A 201 16.69 9.03 -4.74
N GLN A 202 16.60 9.51 -5.99
CA GLN A 202 17.46 9.03 -7.09
C GLN A 202 18.95 9.26 -6.85
N ARG A 203 19.33 10.35 -6.16
CA ARG A 203 20.74 10.64 -5.84
C ARG A 203 21.22 9.95 -4.57
N ILE A 204 20.35 9.81 -3.57
CA ILE A 204 20.67 9.20 -2.28
C ILE A 204 20.73 7.67 -2.39
N ARG A 205 19.85 7.06 -3.19
CA ARG A 205 19.84 5.62 -3.40
C ARG A 205 21.06 5.15 -4.19
N GLY A 206 21.46 3.91 -3.96
CA GLY A 206 22.60 3.32 -4.65
C GLY A 206 22.93 1.94 -4.08
N PRO A 207 23.87 1.21 -4.72
CA PRO A 207 24.19 -0.16 -4.34
C PRO A 207 24.71 -0.27 -2.90
N ARG A 208 24.39 -1.37 -2.22
CA ARG A 208 24.94 -1.69 -0.89
C ARG A 208 26.47 -1.59 -0.88
N GLY A 209 27.00 -1.02 0.21
CA GLY A 209 28.44 -0.84 0.43
C GLY A 209 29.04 0.38 -0.27
N THR A 210 28.28 1.09 -1.10
CA THR A 210 28.69 2.41 -1.61
C THR A 210 28.37 3.50 -0.58
N GLU A 211 29.04 4.64 -0.68
CA GLU A 211 28.86 5.76 0.26
C GLU A 211 28.05 6.90 -0.38
N VAL A 212 27.36 7.66 0.46
CA VAL A 212 26.76 8.95 0.12
C VAL A 212 27.05 9.93 1.26
N THR A 213 27.42 11.16 0.92
CA THR A 213 27.59 12.23 1.90
C THR A 213 26.41 13.18 1.85
N LEU A 214 25.71 13.33 2.97
CA LEU A 214 24.61 14.28 3.12
C LEU A 214 25.08 15.48 3.94
N THR A 215 24.91 16.69 3.43
CA THR A 215 25.00 17.90 4.26
C THR A 215 23.62 18.12 4.88
N VAL A 216 23.52 17.93 6.19
CA VAL A 216 22.26 17.92 6.93
C VAL A 216 22.18 19.11 7.86
N GLN A 217 21.02 19.74 7.91
CA GLN A 217 20.66 20.75 8.89
C GLN A 217 19.67 20.15 9.89
N HIS A 218 20.08 20.00 11.15
CA HIS A 218 19.21 19.49 12.19
C HIS A 218 18.16 20.52 12.60
N THR A 219 16.88 20.11 12.65
CA THR A 219 15.74 21.01 12.91
C THR A 219 15.25 20.97 14.36
N ASP A 220 16.09 20.53 15.30
CA ASP A 220 15.69 20.19 16.67
C ASP A 220 14.85 21.30 17.32
N LEU A 221 13.52 21.05 17.43
CA LEU A 221 12.51 21.97 17.95
C LEU A 221 12.75 22.34 19.43
N ALA A 222 13.66 21.64 20.11
CA ALA A 222 14.02 21.86 21.51
C ALA A 222 15.08 22.97 21.71
N THR A 223 15.76 23.43 20.64
CA THR A 223 16.81 24.44 20.77
C THR A 223 16.22 25.84 20.78
N GLY A 224 15.84 26.32 21.96
CA GLY A 224 15.38 27.68 22.22
C GLY A 224 16.43 28.75 21.89
N GLY A 225 16.70 28.98 20.60
CA GLY A 225 17.51 30.09 20.07
C GLY A 225 18.96 29.76 19.66
N SER A 226 19.35 28.49 19.54
CA SER A 226 20.66 28.15 18.96
C SER A 226 20.63 28.22 17.43
N PRO A 227 21.75 28.60 16.76
CA PRO A 227 21.83 28.49 15.31
C PRO A 227 21.67 27.02 14.88
N PRO A 228 21.05 26.76 13.72
CA PRO A 228 20.84 25.39 13.26
C PRO A 228 22.17 24.68 13.07
N GLU A 229 22.28 23.49 13.64
CA GLU A 229 23.46 22.64 13.52
C GLU A 229 23.50 22.07 12.10
N ILE A 230 24.61 22.28 11.40
CA ILE A 230 24.85 21.75 10.06
C ILE A 230 26.05 20.80 10.14
N GLU A 231 25.87 19.59 9.64
CA GLU A 231 26.88 18.53 9.65
C GLU A 231 26.92 17.80 8.30
N ASP A 232 28.12 17.39 7.87
CA ASP A 232 28.31 16.48 6.75
C ASP A 232 28.37 15.04 7.28
N ILE A 233 27.34 14.26 6.96
CA ILE A 233 27.19 12.87 7.42
C ILE A 233 27.45 11.95 6.23
N THR A 234 28.51 11.14 6.31
CA THR A 234 28.79 10.10 5.30
C THR A 234 28.17 8.79 5.74
N ILE A 235 27.29 8.24 4.90
CA ILE A 235 26.50 7.05 5.18
C ILE A 235 26.90 5.96 4.18
N VAL A 236 27.29 4.80 4.70
CA VAL A 236 27.47 3.60 3.86
C VAL A 236 26.09 3.02 3.59
N ARG A 237 25.69 2.94 2.32
CA ARG A 237 24.42 2.35 1.91
C ARG A 237 24.35 0.89 2.33
N GLY A 238 23.23 0.52 2.92
CA GLY A 238 22.98 -0.81 3.47
C GLY A 238 21.70 -1.41 2.91
N GLN A 239 21.47 -2.64 3.31
CA GLN A 239 20.21 -3.33 3.11
C GLN A 239 19.24 -2.85 4.20
N ILE A 240 18.08 -2.35 3.80
CA ILE A 240 17.07 -1.81 4.70
C ILE A 240 16.05 -2.90 4.95
N LEU A 241 16.00 -3.34 6.20
CA LEU A 241 14.99 -4.25 6.70
C LEU A 241 13.79 -3.42 7.11
N ILE A 242 12.73 -3.50 6.32
CA ILE A 242 11.41 -3.04 6.75
C ILE A 242 10.82 -4.23 7.50
N GLN A 243 10.37 -4.00 8.73
CA GLN A 243 9.70 -5.04 9.50
C GLN A 243 8.25 -5.15 9.00
N SER A 244 7.78 -6.37 8.73
CA SER A 244 6.39 -6.64 8.34
C SER A 244 5.54 -7.22 9.44
N VAL A 245 6.15 -7.94 10.39
CA VAL A 245 5.41 -8.66 11.43
C VAL A 245 5.62 -8.02 12.79
N PHE A 246 4.51 -7.72 13.46
CA PHE A 246 4.48 -7.09 14.77
C PHE A 246 3.66 -7.92 15.75
N THR A 247 4.10 -7.99 17.00
CA THR A 247 3.42 -8.74 18.08
C THR A 247 2.55 -7.85 18.97
N GLU A 248 2.39 -6.59 18.59
CA GLU A 248 1.60 -5.57 19.27
C GLU A 248 0.72 -4.85 18.22
N PRO A 249 -0.45 -4.33 18.59
CA PRO A 249 -1.29 -3.53 17.73
C PRO A 249 -0.54 -2.41 16.99
N ARG A 250 -0.70 -2.36 15.67
CA ARG A 250 -0.03 -1.39 14.78
C ARG A 250 -0.97 -0.54 13.94
N LEU A 251 -2.27 -0.61 14.18
CA LEU A 251 -3.22 0.21 13.46
C LEU A 251 -3.08 1.68 13.90
N GLU A 252 -2.45 2.52 13.06
CA GLU A 252 -2.27 3.94 13.33
C GLU A 252 -3.49 4.76 12.87
N LEU A 253 -4.61 4.65 13.59
CA LEU A 253 -5.76 5.55 13.39
C LEU A 253 -5.55 6.90 14.08
N VAL A 254 -4.84 6.89 15.21
CA VAL A 254 -4.45 8.08 15.97
C VAL A 254 -2.91 8.14 16.00
N PRO A 255 -2.30 9.26 15.55
CA PRO A 255 -0.85 9.38 15.51
C PRO A 255 -0.21 9.14 16.89
N GLY A 256 0.72 8.18 16.94
CA GLY A 256 1.46 7.84 18.16
C GLY A 256 0.81 6.83 19.11
N GLU A 257 -0.35 6.24 18.77
CA GLU A 257 -1.00 5.20 19.61
C GLU A 257 -0.64 3.74 19.22
N THR A 258 0.27 3.54 18.27
CA THR A 258 0.73 2.19 17.87
C THR A 258 1.74 1.59 18.85
N GLY A 259 1.79 0.26 18.92
CA GLY A 259 2.76 -0.47 19.75
C GLY A 259 2.40 -0.49 21.23
N ALA A 260 1.11 -0.34 21.55
CA ALA A 260 0.59 -0.50 22.91
C ALA A 260 0.38 -1.98 23.24
N ASP A 261 0.32 -2.31 24.53
CA ASP A 261 -0.07 -3.65 24.99
C ASP A 261 -1.50 -4.00 24.53
N LEU A 262 -1.76 -5.27 24.24
CA LEU A 262 -3.10 -5.74 23.92
C LEU A 262 -4.00 -5.65 25.17
N VAL A 263 -5.11 -4.92 25.05
CA VAL A 263 -6.10 -4.76 26.12
C VAL A 263 -7.50 -5.15 25.66
N ASP A 264 -8.36 -5.55 26.59
CA ASP A 264 -9.79 -5.72 26.33
C ASP A 264 -10.55 -4.39 26.46
N ARG A 265 -11.86 -4.43 26.16
CA ARG A 265 -12.74 -3.25 26.15
C ARG A 265 -12.79 -2.50 27.50
N ASP A 266 -12.49 -3.19 28.60
CA ASP A 266 -12.48 -2.58 29.94
C ASP A 266 -11.08 -2.05 30.30
N GLY A 267 -10.11 -2.13 29.38
CA GLY A 267 -8.73 -1.69 29.55
C GLY A 267 -7.85 -2.68 30.31
N ASN A 268 -8.29 -3.94 30.49
CA ASN A 268 -7.46 -4.94 31.15
C ASN A 268 -6.45 -5.54 30.16
N LEU A 269 -5.23 -5.76 30.63
CA LEU A 269 -4.19 -6.43 29.85
C LEU A 269 -4.63 -7.85 29.43
N VAL A 270 -4.38 -8.20 28.17
CA VAL A 270 -4.62 -9.52 27.59
C VAL A 270 -3.28 -10.17 27.26
N ASP A 271 -2.84 -11.09 28.11
CA ASP A 271 -1.53 -11.76 28.01
C ASP A 271 -1.63 -13.27 27.68
N ASP A 272 -2.85 -13.75 27.50
CA ASP A 272 -3.24 -15.12 27.17
C ASP A 272 -3.72 -15.29 25.71
N ILE A 273 -3.69 -14.22 24.91
CA ILE A 273 -3.94 -14.25 23.46
C ILE A 273 -2.69 -13.75 22.74
N LEU A 274 -2.26 -14.49 21.73
CA LEU A 274 -1.17 -14.04 20.86
C LEU A 274 -1.75 -13.03 19.86
N TYR A 275 -1.10 -11.88 19.70
CA TYR A 275 -1.45 -10.91 18.67
C TYR A 275 -0.33 -10.88 17.62
N ILE A 276 -0.71 -10.95 16.35
CA ILE A 276 0.21 -10.80 15.22
C ILE A 276 -0.43 -9.87 14.21
N ASN A 277 0.21 -8.74 13.93
CA ASN A 277 -0.09 -7.92 12.77
C ASN A 277 0.91 -8.24 11.65
N ILE A 278 0.41 -8.45 10.44
CA ILE A 278 1.22 -8.51 9.22
C ILE A 278 0.88 -7.27 8.41
N ALA A 279 1.80 -6.32 8.34
CA ALA A 279 1.60 -5.05 7.63
C ALA A 279 1.72 -5.19 6.10
N GLN A 280 2.59 -6.09 5.62
CA GLN A 280 2.78 -6.38 4.20
C GLN A 280 3.52 -7.71 4.02
N PHE A 281 3.39 -8.38 2.86
CA PHE A 281 4.17 -9.57 2.54
C PHE A 281 5.41 -9.23 1.69
N HIS A 282 6.57 -9.16 2.33
CA HIS A 282 7.87 -8.99 1.68
C HIS A 282 8.83 -10.13 2.03
N GLY A 283 10.08 -10.06 1.55
CA GLY A 283 11.07 -11.14 1.64
C GLY A 283 11.21 -11.80 3.01
N GLU A 284 11.35 -10.98 4.06
CA GLU A 284 11.55 -11.46 5.43
C GLU A 284 10.26 -11.83 6.18
N THR A 285 9.07 -11.56 5.64
CA THR A 285 7.80 -11.81 6.36
C THR A 285 7.66 -13.24 6.87
N PRO A 286 8.00 -14.30 6.11
CA PRO A 286 7.90 -15.67 6.63
C PRO A 286 8.83 -15.93 7.83
N SER A 287 10.05 -15.38 7.82
CA SER A 287 11.03 -15.60 8.89
C SER A 287 10.66 -14.83 10.17
N GLU A 288 10.15 -13.61 10.01
CA GLU A 288 9.60 -12.77 11.08
C GLU A 288 8.36 -13.42 11.69
N LEU A 289 7.43 -13.90 10.85
CA LEU A 289 6.20 -14.55 11.28
C LEU A 289 6.49 -15.82 12.07
N ARG A 290 7.34 -16.69 11.54
CA ARG A 290 7.76 -17.91 12.25
C ARG A 290 8.43 -17.59 13.58
N SER A 291 9.16 -16.48 13.66
CA SER A 291 9.77 -16.03 14.91
C SER A 291 8.73 -15.50 15.91
N ALA A 292 7.70 -14.78 15.45
CA ALA A 292 6.58 -14.33 16.27
C ALA A 292 5.70 -15.50 16.76
N LEU A 293 5.60 -16.57 15.98
CA LEU A 293 4.81 -17.76 16.30
C LEU A 293 5.53 -18.80 17.17
N ARG A 294 6.80 -18.58 17.57
CA ARG A 294 7.60 -19.59 18.30
C ARG A 294 6.91 -20.19 19.52
N ASP A 295 6.13 -19.38 20.23
CA ASP A 295 5.43 -19.77 21.46
C ASP A 295 3.93 -20.07 21.23
N ALA A 296 3.45 -20.08 19.98
CA ALA A 296 2.03 -20.30 19.66
C ALA A 296 1.52 -21.64 20.22
N GLU A 297 2.33 -22.70 20.15
CA GLU A 297 1.98 -24.04 20.68
C GLU A 297 2.52 -24.30 22.11
N SER A 298 2.97 -23.26 22.82
CA SER A 298 3.45 -23.39 24.21
C SER A 298 2.33 -23.80 25.20
N GLY A 299 1.06 -23.70 24.80
CA GLY A 299 -0.11 -23.87 25.66
C GLY A 299 -0.40 -22.68 26.57
N ARG A 300 0.39 -21.59 26.47
CA ARG A 300 0.13 -20.31 27.15
C ARG A 300 -1.06 -19.58 26.54
N TYR A 301 -1.18 -19.63 25.21
CA TYR A 301 -2.16 -18.86 24.47
C TYR A 301 -3.43 -19.67 24.23
N ILE A 302 -4.59 -19.07 24.47
CA ILE A 302 -5.90 -19.67 24.16
C ILE A 302 -6.28 -19.49 22.68
N GLY A 303 -5.62 -18.54 21.99
CA GLY A 303 -5.88 -18.20 20.60
C GLY A 303 -4.91 -17.17 20.04
N LEU A 304 -5.06 -16.89 18.75
CA LEU A 304 -4.29 -15.95 17.96
C LEU A 304 -5.24 -14.93 17.31
N ILE A 305 -4.96 -13.64 17.48
CA ILE A 305 -5.50 -12.57 16.65
C ILE A 305 -4.48 -12.31 15.53
N LEU A 306 -4.92 -12.55 14.29
CA LEU A 306 -4.12 -12.30 13.10
C LEU A 306 -4.68 -11.07 12.39
N ASP A 307 -3.98 -9.94 12.47
CA ASP A 307 -4.43 -8.65 11.98
C ASP A 307 -3.75 -8.30 10.65
N VAL A 308 -4.55 -8.18 9.60
CA VAL A 308 -4.12 -7.79 8.24
C VAL A 308 -4.80 -6.49 7.78
N ARG A 309 -5.32 -5.70 8.72
CA ARG A 309 -5.86 -4.36 8.41
C ARG A 309 -4.79 -3.47 7.82
N GLY A 310 -5.16 -2.70 6.80
CA GLY A 310 -4.21 -1.85 6.08
C GLY A 310 -3.17 -2.58 5.23
N ASN A 311 -3.18 -3.93 5.18
CA ASN A 311 -2.19 -4.70 4.44
C ASN A 311 -2.59 -4.88 2.97
N PRO A 312 -1.92 -4.21 2.01
CA PRO A 312 -2.27 -4.24 0.60
C PRO A 312 -1.86 -5.55 -0.11
N GLY A 313 -1.32 -6.52 0.62
CA GLY A 313 -0.81 -7.78 0.12
C GLY A 313 0.71 -7.77 0.03
N GLY A 314 1.25 -8.33 -1.05
CA GLY A 314 2.68 -8.40 -1.25
C GLY A 314 3.09 -9.55 -2.17
N LEU A 315 4.31 -10.05 -1.99
CA LEU A 315 4.86 -11.08 -2.85
C LEU A 315 4.15 -12.44 -2.62
N LEU A 316 3.63 -13.03 -3.71
CA LEU A 316 2.86 -14.27 -3.67
C LEU A 316 3.59 -15.42 -2.94
N ARG A 317 4.87 -15.63 -3.23
CA ARG A 317 5.66 -16.71 -2.60
C ARG A 317 5.70 -16.53 -1.08
N GLN A 318 5.88 -15.30 -0.61
CA GLN A 318 5.96 -14.93 0.79
C GLN A 318 4.59 -15.03 1.46
N THR A 319 3.52 -14.68 0.75
CA THR A 319 2.15 -14.96 1.20
C THR A 319 1.90 -16.45 1.37
N VAL A 320 2.25 -17.28 0.39
CA VAL A 320 2.08 -18.75 0.47
C VAL A 320 2.89 -19.33 1.63
N GLN A 321 4.14 -18.91 1.78
CA GLN A 321 5.01 -19.36 2.89
C GLN A 321 4.50 -18.89 4.26
N ALA A 322 4.01 -17.66 4.38
CA ALA A 322 3.41 -17.17 5.61
C ALA A 322 2.11 -17.91 5.94
N THR A 323 1.27 -18.16 4.94
CA THR A 323 0.00 -18.90 5.08
C THR A 323 0.24 -20.36 5.51
N ASN A 324 1.35 -20.95 5.05
CA ASN A 324 1.77 -22.30 5.42
C ASN A 324 1.87 -22.51 6.93
N GLU A 325 2.28 -21.48 7.69
CA GLU A 325 2.43 -21.58 9.14
C GLU A 325 1.11 -21.92 9.85
N PHE A 326 -0.01 -21.60 9.20
CA PHE A 326 -1.34 -21.74 9.77
C PHE A 326 -2.13 -22.89 9.19
N LEU A 327 -1.61 -23.75 8.31
CA LEU A 327 -2.40 -24.81 7.68
C LEU A 327 -1.73 -26.18 7.82
N PRO A 328 -2.50 -27.27 7.98
CA PRO A 328 -1.93 -28.61 7.96
C PRO A 328 -1.41 -28.98 6.56
N GLU A 329 -0.42 -29.86 6.51
CA GLU A 329 0.13 -30.39 5.24
C GLU A 329 -1.00 -30.89 4.32
N GLY A 330 -0.93 -30.50 3.05
CA GLY A 330 -1.89 -30.88 2.01
C GLY A 330 -3.14 -30.01 1.92
N ALA A 331 -3.35 -29.06 2.85
CA ALA A 331 -4.38 -28.04 2.70
C ALA A 331 -4.09 -27.15 1.48
N VAL A 332 -5.12 -26.81 0.70
CA VAL A 332 -4.95 -25.89 -0.44
C VAL A 332 -4.89 -24.46 0.09
N ILE A 333 -3.89 -23.69 -0.37
CA ILE A 333 -3.75 -22.26 -0.05
C ILE A 333 -4.46 -21.44 -1.13
N LEU A 334 -4.07 -21.62 -2.39
CA LEU A 334 -4.69 -20.94 -3.53
C LEU A 334 -4.44 -21.74 -4.82
N SER A 335 -5.19 -21.42 -5.86
CA SER A 335 -4.85 -21.80 -7.23
C SER A 335 -4.73 -20.55 -8.11
N GLU A 336 -3.83 -20.58 -9.08
CA GLU A 336 -3.67 -19.55 -10.12
C GLU A 336 -4.15 -20.12 -11.45
N ILE A 337 -4.98 -19.37 -12.17
CA ILE A 337 -5.39 -19.67 -13.54
C ILE A 337 -4.88 -18.58 -14.48
N ASP A 338 -4.16 -18.98 -15.53
CA ASP A 338 -3.59 -18.07 -16.52
C ASP A 338 -4.52 -17.84 -17.73
N ALA A 339 -4.01 -17.11 -18.73
CA ALA A 339 -4.75 -16.76 -19.95
C ALA A 339 -5.03 -17.97 -20.87
N ASP A 340 -4.21 -19.02 -20.80
CA ASP A 340 -4.40 -20.27 -21.57
C ASP A 340 -5.35 -21.24 -20.85
N GLY A 341 -5.70 -20.94 -19.60
CA GLY A 341 -6.58 -21.73 -18.76
C GLY A 341 -5.85 -22.80 -17.97
N ASP A 342 -4.51 -22.77 -17.96
CA ASP A 342 -3.71 -23.66 -17.14
C ASP A 342 -3.82 -23.25 -15.67
N VAL A 343 -3.92 -24.26 -14.80
CA VAL A 343 -4.16 -24.06 -13.36
C VAL A 343 -3.00 -24.62 -12.56
N VAL A 344 -2.35 -23.75 -11.78
CA VAL A 344 -1.33 -24.12 -10.80
C VAL A 344 -1.94 -24.04 -9.41
N THR A 345 -1.75 -25.06 -8.57
CA THR A 345 -2.28 -25.08 -7.20
C THR A 345 -1.14 -25.09 -6.19
N PHE A 346 -1.23 -24.19 -5.22
CA PHE A 346 -0.30 -24.06 -4.11
C PHE A 346 -0.92 -24.67 -2.85
N GLY A 347 -0.23 -25.64 -2.26
CA GLY A 347 -0.66 -26.33 -1.05
C GLY A 347 0.31 -26.12 0.10
N ALA A 348 -0.21 -26.19 1.32
CA ALA A 348 0.57 -26.18 2.53
C ALA A 348 1.48 -27.42 2.61
N GLN A 349 2.73 -27.19 2.96
CA GLN A 349 3.79 -28.16 3.19
C GLN A 349 3.92 -28.46 4.70
N GLU A 350 4.68 -29.51 5.04
CA GLU A 350 5.00 -29.83 6.43
C GLU A 350 5.74 -28.67 7.14
N GLY A 351 5.53 -28.53 8.45
CA GLY A 351 6.34 -27.65 9.30
C GLY A 351 5.71 -26.32 9.70
N GLY A 352 4.42 -26.11 9.43
CA GLY A 352 3.66 -25.00 9.99
C GLY A 352 3.51 -25.11 11.51
N VAL A 353 3.72 -24.01 12.22
CA VAL A 353 3.81 -24.00 13.70
C VAL A 353 2.55 -23.51 14.42
N ALA A 354 1.52 -23.07 13.68
CA ALA A 354 0.26 -22.54 14.23
C ALA A 354 -0.97 -23.26 13.63
N THR A 355 -0.82 -24.56 13.36
CA THR A 355 -1.84 -25.37 12.70
C THR A 355 -2.99 -25.80 13.62
N SER A 356 -2.84 -25.62 14.94
CA SER A 356 -3.80 -26.08 15.94
C SER A 356 -4.41 -24.96 16.79
N ILE A 357 -3.74 -23.83 16.93
CA ILE A 357 -4.22 -22.68 17.71
C ILE A 357 -5.48 -22.07 17.06
N PRO A 358 -6.53 -21.71 17.83
CA PRO A 358 -7.69 -20.99 17.32
C PRO A 358 -7.29 -19.61 16.77
N ILE A 359 -7.83 -19.22 15.61
CA ILE A 359 -7.48 -17.97 14.94
C ILE A 359 -8.73 -17.12 14.74
N VAL A 360 -8.62 -15.84 15.11
CA VAL A 360 -9.51 -14.79 14.60
C VAL A 360 -8.69 -13.88 13.70
N LEU A 361 -9.09 -13.76 12.44
CA LEU A 361 -8.50 -12.86 11.47
C LEU A 361 -9.24 -11.52 11.55
N VAL A 362 -8.49 -10.42 11.63
CA VAL A 362 -9.03 -9.05 11.58
C VAL A 362 -8.59 -8.40 10.27
N GLN A 363 -9.55 -7.85 9.52
CA GLN A 363 -9.32 -7.25 8.21
C GLN A 363 -10.14 -5.96 8.00
N ASP A 364 -9.76 -5.17 7.00
CA ASP A 364 -10.49 -3.98 6.56
C ASP A 364 -10.55 -3.87 5.03
N GLU A 365 -11.08 -2.75 4.51
CA GLU A 365 -11.21 -2.50 3.07
C GLU A 365 -9.86 -2.37 2.35
N ALA A 366 -8.77 -2.13 3.09
CA ALA A 366 -7.41 -2.03 2.56
C ALA A 366 -6.67 -3.37 2.60
N SER A 367 -7.19 -4.38 3.31
CA SER A 367 -6.74 -5.76 3.21
C SER A 367 -6.95 -6.25 1.77
N ALA A 368 -5.87 -6.47 1.03
CA ALA A 368 -5.95 -6.81 -0.38
C ALA A 368 -4.96 -7.90 -0.80
N SER A 369 -5.21 -8.51 -1.95
CA SER A 369 -4.24 -9.36 -2.64
C SER A 369 -3.70 -10.48 -1.74
N GLY A 370 -2.41 -10.48 -1.39
CA GLY A 370 -1.83 -11.49 -0.50
C GLY A 370 -2.57 -11.66 0.84
N SER A 371 -3.13 -10.58 1.39
CA SER A 371 -3.97 -10.62 2.59
C SER A 371 -5.26 -11.41 2.36
N GLU A 372 -5.84 -11.28 1.17
CA GLU A 372 -7.07 -11.99 0.77
C GLU A 372 -6.79 -13.45 0.45
N VAL A 373 -5.62 -13.77 -0.08
CA VAL A 373 -5.14 -15.15 -0.24
C VAL A 373 -5.02 -15.82 1.12
N LEU A 374 -4.34 -15.18 2.09
CA LEU A 374 -4.23 -15.68 3.47
C LEU A 374 -5.63 -15.89 4.06
N ALA A 375 -6.50 -14.87 3.99
CA ALA A 375 -7.84 -14.92 4.52
C ALA A 375 -8.69 -16.04 3.89
N ALA A 376 -8.69 -16.13 2.55
CA ALA A 376 -9.39 -17.19 1.82
C ALA A 376 -8.90 -18.58 2.20
N ALA A 377 -7.58 -18.76 2.29
CA ALA A 377 -6.97 -20.03 2.66
C ALA A 377 -7.38 -20.44 4.07
N LEU A 378 -7.39 -19.52 5.04
CA LEU A 378 -7.81 -19.81 6.40
C LEU A 378 -9.30 -20.11 6.50
N VAL A 379 -10.15 -19.29 5.86
CA VAL A 379 -11.61 -19.46 5.90
C VAL A 379 -12.04 -20.74 5.21
N ASP A 380 -11.59 -21.00 3.99
CA ASP A 380 -12.05 -22.15 3.20
C ASP A 380 -11.53 -23.48 3.74
N ASN A 381 -10.44 -23.46 4.51
CA ASN A 381 -9.97 -24.63 5.28
C ASN A 381 -10.55 -24.69 6.71
N GLY A 382 -11.46 -23.79 7.09
CA GLY A 382 -12.13 -23.78 8.38
C GLY A 382 -11.21 -23.47 9.57
N ARG A 383 -10.21 -22.61 9.37
CA ARG A 383 -9.13 -22.33 10.33
C ARG A 383 -9.21 -20.97 11.01
N ALA A 384 -9.95 -20.02 10.45
CA ALA A 384 -10.17 -18.72 11.07
C ALA A 384 -11.63 -18.26 10.96
N VAL A 385 -12.04 -17.46 11.94
CA VAL A 385 -13.21 -16.58 11.88
C VAL A 385 -12.74 -15.18 11.47
N VAL A 386 -13.47 -14.50 10.61
CA VAL A 386 -13.12 -13.16 10.12
C VAL A 386 -13.94 -12.07 10.80
N VAL A 387 -13.27 -11.08 11.38
CA VAL A 387 -13.85 -9.88 11.98
C VAL A 387 -13.43 -8.66 11.17
N GLY A 388 -14.33 -7.68 11.05
CA GLY A 388 -14.04 -6.39 10.44
C GLY A 388 -15.00 -6.11 9.30
N VAL A 389 -14.51 -5.68 8.15
CA VAL A 389 -15.33 -5.42 6.95
C VAL A 389 -14.86 -6.24 5.76
N ARG A 390 -15.59 -6.16 4.64
CA ARG A 390 -15.18 -6.84 3.40
C ARG A 390 -13.83 -6.31 2.93
N SER A 391 -12.95 -7.24 2.54
CA SER A 391 -11.64 -6.91 1.98
C SER A 391 -11.74 -6.32 0.56
N PHE A 392 -10.63 -5.80 0.04
CA PHE A 392 -10.60 -4.98 -1.18
C PHE A 392 -11.15 -5.66 -2.45
N GLY A 393 -10.82 -6.94 -2.66
CA GLY A 393 -11.23 -7.71 -3.82
C GLY A 393 -10.22 -7.74 -4.97
N LYS A 394 -8.91 -7.68 -4.71
CA LYS A 394 -7.86 -7.83 -5.73
C LYS A 394 -7.45 -9.29 -5.83
N GLY A 395 -7.92 -9.97 -6.87
CA GLY A 395 -7.70 -11.38 -7.12
C GLY A 395 -6.89 -11.66 -8.39
N THR A 396 -6.15 -10.70 -8.92
CA THR A 396 -5.31 -10.85 -10.11
C THR A 396 -3.86 -11.12 -9.75
N VAL A 397 -3.17 -11.81 -10.67
CA VAL A 397 -1.71 -11.97 -10.66
C VAL A 397 -1.15 -10.98 -11.63
N ASN A 398 -0.30 -10.08 -11.14
CA ASN A 398 0.30 -9.06 -11.97
C ASN A 398 1.82 -9.26 -12.01
N GLN A 399 2.40 -9.21 -13.21
CA GLN A 399 3.85 -9.37 -13.43
C GLN A 399 4.45 -8.12 -14.06
N LEU A 400 5.64 -7.75 -13.61
CA LEU A 400 6.41 -6.64 -14.18
C LEU A 400 7.27 -7.12 -15.35
N HIS A 401 6.96 -6.73 -16.58
CA HIS A 401 7.74 -7.07 -17.77
C HIS A 401 8.62 -5.90 -18.22
N PRO A 402 9.96 -5.95 -18.00
CA PRO A 402 10.86 -4.90 -18.48
C PRO A 402 10.82 -4.80 -20.00
N LEU A 403 10.71 -3.57 -20.50
CA LEU A 403 10.77 -3.30 -21.93
C LEU A 403 12.21 -2.96 -22.32
N SER A 404 12.65 -3.44 -23.49
CA SER A 404 14.05 -3.29 -23.92
C SER A 404 14.23 -2.90 -25.39
N ARG A 405 13.15 -2.86 -26.18
CA ARG A 405 13.20 -2.72 -27.64
C ARG A 405 12.88 -1.32 -28.18
N CYS A 406 12.80 -0.30 -27.32
CA CYS A 406 12.40 1.06 -27.72
C CYS A 406 13.54 1.94 -28.26
N GLY A 407 14.81 1.62 -27.94
CA GLY A 407 15.96 2.43 -28.36
C GLY A 407 16.13 3.78 -27.63
N ASP A 408 15.34 4.07 -26.59
CA ASP A 408 15.49 5.27 -25.75
C ASP A 408 16.68 5.09 -24.79
N PRO A 409 17.69 5.98 -24.80
CA PRO A 409 18.82 5.93 -23.86
C PRO A 409 18.40 6.05 -22.39
N ALA A 410 17.24 6.64 -22.10
CA ALA A 410 16.68 6.71 -20.76
C ALA A 410 16.08 5.37 -20.29
N GLY A 411 15.94 4.38 -21.18
CA GLY A 411 15.27 3.11 -20.95
C GLY A 411 13.85 3.09 -21.52
N CYS A 412 13.26 1.90 -21.60
CA CYS A 412 11.91 1.73 -22.18
C CYS A 412 10.81 1.60 -21.14
N GLY A 413 11.15 1.61 -19.85
CA GLY A 413 10.19 1.33 -18.79
C GLY A 413 9.86 -0.15 -18.70
N ALA A 414 8.69 -0.45 -18.15
CA ALA A 414 8.18 -1.79 -17.94
C ALA A 414 6.65 -1.80 -18.07
N LEU A 415 6.10 -2.95 -18.43
CA LEU A 415 4.67 -3.17 -18.38
C LEU A 415 4.35 -3.98 -17.12
N TYR A 416 3.56 -3.41 -16.21
CA TYR A 416 2.97 -4.14 -15.12
C TYR A 416 1.64 -4.71 -15.60
N VAL A 417 1.52 -6.02 -15.82
CA VAL A 417 0.37 -6.62 -16.52
C VAL A 417 -0.26 -7.74 -15.72
N THR A 418 -1.59 -7.79 -15.74
CA THR A 418 -2.37 -8.91 -15.23
C THR A 418 -2.20 -10.13 -16.13
N VAL A 419 -1.59 -11.18 -15.59
CA VAL A 419 -1.29 -12.43 -16.31
C VAL A 419 -2.17 -13.61 -15.89
N GLY A 420 -2.88 -13.48 -14.77
CA GLY A 420 -3.70 -14.57 -14.23
C GLY A 420 -4.66 -14.10 -13.15
N ARG A 421 -5.43 -15.05 -12.62
CA ARG A 421 -6.35 -14.84 -11.50
C ARG A 421 -6.11 -15.86 -10.41
N TRP A 422 -6.24 -15.41 -9.17
CA TRP A 422 -6.28 -16.28 -8.00
C TRP A 422 -7.68 -16.81 -7.76
N LEU A 423 -7.72 -18.11 -7.51
CA LEU A 423 -8.86 -18.86 -7.06
C LEU A 423 -8.62 -19.24 -5.61
N ARG A 424 -9.66 -19.06 -4.80
CA ARG A 424 -9.73 -19.56 -3.43
C ARG A 424 -9.68 -21.09 -3.42
N PRO A 425 -9.38 -21.74 -2.27
CA PRO A 425 -9.45 -23.20 -2.17
C PRO A 425 -10.80 -23.81 -2.60
N ASN A 426 -11.89 -23.06 -2.47
CA ASN A 426 -13.22 -23.48 -2.93
C ASN A 426 -13.49 -23.29 -4.44
N GLY A 427 -12.52 -22.75 -5.20
CA GLY A 427 -12.59 -22.50 -6.65
C GLY A 427 -13.21 -21.17 -7.07
N GLN A 428 -13.70 -20.34 -6.13
CA GLN A 428 -14.22 -19.00 -6.43
C GLN A 428 -13.08 -18.01 -6.68
N VAL A 429 -13.33 -17.02 -7.55
CA VAL A 429 -12.42 -15.89 -7.75
C VAL A 429 -12.47 -14.93 -6.55
N ILE A 430 -11.34 -14.30 -6.23
CA ILE A 430 -11.27 -13.20 -5.24
C ILE A 430 -11.65 -11.86 -5.91
N GLU A 431 -11.30 -11.73 -7.19
CA GLU A 431 -11.41 -10.51 -7.99
C GLU A 431 -12.84 -9.93 -7.98
N GLY A 432 -12.96 -8.67 -7.56
CA GLY A 432 -14.22 -7.92 -7.47
C GLY A 432 -15.18 -8.37 -6.37
N LEU A 433 -14.85 -9.41 -5.59
CA LEU A 433 -15.70 -9.93 -4.52
C LEU A 433 -15.12 -9.69 -3.13
N GLY A 434 -13.80 -9.84 -3.00
CA GLY A 434 -13.09 -9.88 -1.73
C GLY A 434 -13.55 -11.02 -0.82
N ILE A 435 -13.09 -10.95 0.42
CA ILE A 435 -13.38 -11.88 1.51
C ILE A 435 -14.36 -11.20 2.44
N ALA A 436 -15.52 -11.84 2.63
CA ALA A 436 -16.55 -11.34 3.53
C ALA A 436 -16.17 -11.63 5.00
N PRO A 437 -16.49 -10.73 5.95
CA PRO A 437 -16.35 -11.04 7.36
C PRO A 437 -17.45 -12.00 7.83
N ASP A 438 -17.15 -12.81 8.84
CA ASP A 438 -18.17 -13.54 9.60
C ASP A 438 -18.89 -12.61 10.58
N TYR A 439 -18.14 -11.65 11.15
CA TYR A 439 -18.64 -10.58 12.02
C TYR A 439 -18.31 -9.22 11.40
N GLU A 440 -19.32 -8.62 10.77
CA GLU A 440 -19.19 -7.30 10.17
C GLU A 440 -19.20 -6.22 11.26
N ILE A 441 -18.02 -5.62 11.49
CA ILE A 441 -17.78 -4.57 12.49
C ILE A 441 -16.97 -3.47 11.81
N PRO A 442 -17.62 -2.45 11.23
CA PRO A 442 -16.96 -1.26 10.72
C PRO A 442 -16.22 -0.51 11.83
N LEU A 443 -15.07 0.09 11.51
CA LEU A 443 -14.28 0.89 12.44
C LEU A 443 -13.84 2.19 11.77
N THR A 444 -14.31 3.33 12.26
CA THR A 444 -13.83 4.66 11.86
C THR A 444 -12.82 5.22 12.86
N GLY A 445 -12.14 6.31 12.49
CA GLY A 445 -11.26 7.02 13.43
C GLY A 445 -12.01 7.57 14.65
N ASP A 446 -13.24 8.06 14.46
CA ASP A 446 -14.08 8.55 15.56
C ASP A 446 -14.53 7.40 16.46
N ASP A 447 -14.94 6.26 15.88
CA ASP A 447 -15.26 5.04 16.65
C ASP A 447 -14.07 4.60 17.51
N TYR A 448 -12.86 4.63 16.94
CA TYR A 448 -11.64 4.26 17.65
C TYR A 448 -11.33 5.23 18.80
N ILE A 449 -11.50 6.53 18.60
CA ILE A 449 -11.28 7.55 19.64
C ILE A 449 -12.29 7.38 20.79
N ASP A 450 -13.56 7.14 20.46
CA ASP A 450 -14.63 7.10 21.45
C ASP A 450 -14.71 5.77 22.20
N TYR A 451 -14.41 4.67 21.51
CA TYR A 451 -14.65 3.32 22.01
C TYR A 451 -13.43 2.41 22.01
N GLY A 452 -12.33 2.80 21.39
CA GLY A 452 -11.17 1.94 21.15
C GLY A 452 -11.36 0.99 19.96
N ASP A 453 -10.49 -0.02 19.87
CA ASP A 453 -10.50 -0.97 18.75
C ASP A 453 -11.61 -2.03 18.88
N LEU A 454 -12.81 -1.68 18.44
CA LEU A 454 -14.00 -2.55 18.49
C LEU A 454 -13.78 -3.91 17.79
N GLN A 455 -12.96 -3.95 16.74
CA GLN A 455 -12.69 -5.18 15.98
C GLN A 455 -11.77 -6.11 16.78
N VAL A 456 -10.72 -5.57 17.41
CA VAL A 456 -9.85 -6.34 18.31
C VAL A 456 -10.61 -6.80 19.54
N PHE A 457 -11.47 -5.97 20.12
CA PHE A 457 -12.30 -6.39 21.26
C PHE A 457 -13.24 -7.54 20.90
N ALA A 458 -13.87 -7.49 19.72
CA ALA A 458 -14.67 -8.60 19.23
C ALA A 458 -13.85 -9.87 19.01
N ALA A 459 -12.63 -9.74 18.49
CA ALA A 459 -11.72 -10.88 18.33
C ALA A 459 -11.34 -11.52 19.68
N ILE A 460 -11.09 -10.71 20.71
CA ILE A 460 -10.85 -11.17 22.08
C ILE A 460 -12.08 -11.90 22.63
N ASP A 461 -13.28 -11.33 22.47
CA ASP A 461 -14.54 -11.92 22.93
C ASP A 461 -14.76 -13.30 22.26
N ILE A 462 -14.59 -13.40 20.94
CA ILE A 462 -14.73 -14.65 20.19
C ILE A 462 -13.76 -15.72 20.69
N LEU A 463 -12.48 -15.38 20.88
CA LEU A 463 -11.48 -16.31 21.41
C LEU A 463 -11.77 -16.76 22.85
N ARG A 464 -12.48 -15.93 23.63
CA ARG A 464 -12.98 -16.25 24.97
C ARG A 464 -14.34 -17.00 24.94
N GLY A 465 -14.92 -17.24 23.77
CA GLY A 465 -16.22 -17.90 23.61
C GLY A 465 -17.41 -17.01 23.98
N ILE A 466 -17.24 -15.69 23.91
CA ILE A 466 -18.24 -14.67 24.16
C ILE A 466 -18.72 -14.13 22.80
N GLU A 467 -20.04 -14.05 22.61
CA GLU A 467 -20.60 -13.42 21.41
C GLU A 467 -20.34 -11.90 21.46
N PRO A 468 -19.68 -11.32 20.45
CA PRO A 468 -19.34 -9.91 20.46
C PRO A 468 -20.61 -9.05 20.41
N PRO A 469 -20.64 -7.90 21.11
CA PRO A 469 -21.79 -7.00 21.04
C PRO A 469 -21.95 -6.43 19.62
N PRO A 470 -23.17 -6.05 19.22
CA PRO A 470 -23.35 -5.30 17.99
C PRO A 470 -22.57 -3.98 18.06
N PRO A 471 -22.06 -3.48 16.92
CA PRO A 471 -21.42 -2.17 16.87
C PRO A 471 -22.38 -1.07 17.35
N PRO A 472 -21.87 0.03 17.93
CA PRO A 472 -22.70 1.14 18.38
C PRO A 472 -23.56 1.68 17.22
N GLU A 473 -24.82 2.00 17.50
CA GLU A 473 -25.71 2.60 16.51
C GLU A 473 -25.16 3.97 16.10
N ARG A 474 -24.76 4.10 14.82
CA ARG A 474 -24.37 5.38 14.25
C ARG A 474 -25.60 6.26 14.15
N VAL A 475 -25.60 7.40 14.84
CA VAL A 475 -26.56 8.47 14.55
C VAL A 475 -26.16 9.02 13.19
N SER A 476 -27.00 8.86 12.17
CA SER A 476 -26.72 9.42 10.85
C SER A 476 -26.58 10.93 10.94
N GLU A 477 -25.52 11.50 10.33
CA GLU A 477 -25.33 12.96 10.22
C GLU A 477 -26.51 13.69 9.53
N GLU A 478 -27.47 12.97 8.96
CA GLU A 478 -28.73 13.53 8.45
C GLU A 478 -29.67 14.06 9.55
N ASP A 479 -29.46 13.71 10.82
CA ASP A 479 -30.30 14.11 11.96
C ASP A 479 -29.73 15.29 12.80
N GLU A 480 -28.56 15.83 12.45
CA GLU A 480 -28.15 17.14 12.99
C GLU A 480 -28.94 18.24 12.29
N GLU A 481 -30.07 18.65 12.90
CA GLU A 481 -30.80 19.86 12.56
C GLU A 481 -29.82 21.03 12.36
N ARG A 482 -29.58 21.40 11.11
CA ARG A 482 -28.90 22.65 10.78
C ARG A 482 -29.67 23.78 11.46
N PRO A 483 -29.04 24.59 12.33
CA PRO A 483 -29.72 25.74 12.88
C PRO A 483 -30.08 26.69 11.73
N ASP A 484 -31.37 27.03 11.63
CA ASP A 484 -31.91 27.99 10.67
C ASP A 484 -31.09 29.29 10.74
N ILE A 485 -30.28 29.54 9.71
CA ILE A 485 -29.62 30.84 9.52
C ILE A 485 -30.68 31.76 8.91
N PRO A 486 -31.08 32.86 9.57
CA PRO A 486 -32.06 33.77 9.01
C PRO A 486 -31.52 34.42 7.73
N ASN A 487 -32.32 34.37 6.68
CA ASN A 487 -32.02 34.95 5.38
C ASN A 487 -31.81 36.48 5.49
N VAL A 488 -30.58 36.96 5.37
CA VAL A 488 -30.27 38.39 5.30
C VAL A 488 -30.48 38.86 3.87
N ALA A 489 -31.73 39.18 3.54
CA ALA A 489 -32.09 39.97 2.38
C ALA A 489 -33.29 40.84 2.73
N GLU A 490 -33.01 42.01 3.34
CA GLU A 490 -33.81 43.24 3.27
C GLU A 490 -33.13 44.28 4.17
N ARG A 491 -32.23 45.08 3.57
CA ARG A 491 -31.87 46.40 4.12
C ARG A 491 -32.77 47.40 3.40
N GLU A 492 -33.88 47.76 4.03
CA GLU A 492 -34.59 49.00 3.70
C GLU A 492 -34.02 50.14 4.56
N ASP A 493 -33.75 51.25 3.89
CA ASP A 493 -33.29 52.55 4.41
C ASP A 493 -34.24 53.11 5.47
N PRO A 494 -33.71 53.70 6.56
CA PRO A 494 -34.43 54.78 7.23
C PRO A 494 -33.50 55.96 7.54
N ASP A 495 -33.36 56.86 6.58
CA ASP A 495 -32.96 58.25 6.81
C ASP A 495 -34.13 59.15 6.38
N SER A 496 -35.09 59.35 7.29
CA SER A 496 -36.05 60.45 7.19
C SER A 496 -36.68 60.77 8.55
N GLU A 497 -36.73 62.08 8.83
CA GLU A 497 -37.49 62.81 9.86
C GLU A 497 -36.73 63.06 11.17
N GLU A 498 -35.94 64.13 11.23
CA GLU A 498 -36.33 65.52 11.54
C GLU A 498 -36.74 65.73 13.01
N ALA A 499 -35.88 66.46 13.72
CA ALA A 499 -36.12 67.00 15.04
C ALA A 499 -36.14 68.53 14.97
N GLU A 500 -37.27 69.14 15.33
CA GLU A 500 -37.43 70.53 15.77
C GLU A 500 -38.46 70.49 16.93
N THR A 501 -38.43 71.20 18.06
CA THR A 501 -37.53 72.16 18.77
C THR A 501 -38.18 72.43 20.16
N GLU A 502 -37.47 73.18 21.03
CA GLU A 502 -37.89 73.82 22.32
C GLU A 502 -37.80 72.92 23.57
N GLU A 503 -37.12 73.27 24.69
CA GLU A 503 -36.83 74.53 25.40
C GLU A 503 -35.38 74.60 25.95
#